data_AF-A0A4U0V556-F1
#
_entry.id   AF-A0A4U0V556-F1
#
_cell.length_a   1.000
_cell.length_b   1.000
_cell.length_c   1.000
_cell.angle_alpha   90.00
_cell.angle_beta   90.00
_cell.angle_gamma   90.00
#
_symmetry.space_group_name_H-M   'P 1'
#
loop_
_entity.id
_entity.type
_entity.pdbx_description
1 polymer ?
#
loop_
_entity_poly.entity_id
_entity_poly.type
_entity_poly.pdbx_seq_one_letter_code
_entity_poly.pdbx_strand_id
1 'polypeptide(L)'
;MRSMFKPLIRKLIYKMLRREVWGYWYMTSQSGVGADPDLKELRKPWADPYSGHLLLMISLFSMLFSDGEFDKSDSLVFNWDPIFFGMGPESFKYNRLTLQQAILTQMEQGGWMGVCCEPNMVFIVCNQFPLIATRYTDVFNGTNMIDDVLPKYKAAWDKRGMMAEN
;
A
#
# COMPACT_ATOMS: atom_id res chain seq x y z
N MET A 1 0.43 25.75 14.73
CA MET A 1 1.06 25.24 13.49
C MET A 1 0.46 23.95 12.95
N ARG A 2 0.29 22.87 13.76
CA ARG A 2 -0.29 21.60 13.26
C ARG A 2 -1.64 21.76 12.52
N SER A 3 -2.57 22.52 13.07
CA SER A 3 -3.90 22.76 12.46
C SER A 3 -3.87 23.34 11.04
N MET A 4 -2.84 24.11 10.68
CA MET A 4 -2.70 24.72 9.35
C MET A 4 -2.37 23.68 8.26
N PHE A 5 -1.63 22.62 8.62
CA PHE A 5 -1.22 21.58 7.67
C PHE A 5 -2.28 20.50 7.45
N LYS A 6 -3.23 20.35 8.38
CA LYS A 6 -4.27 19.32 8.31
C LYS A 6 -5.07 19.37 7.00
N PRO A 7 -5.60 20.52 6.53
CA PRO A 7 -6.30 20.58 5.24
C PRO A 7 -5.39 20.29 4.04
N LEU A 8 -4.10 20.63 4.12
CA LEU A 8 -3.15 20.39 3.03
C LEU A 8 -2.83 18.90 2.89
N ILE A 9 -2.51 18.22 3.99
CA ILE A 9 -2.23 16.78 3.98
C ILE A 9 -3.48 16.00 3.55
N ARG A 10 -4.66 16.38 4.05
CA ARG A 10 -5.93 15.79 3.61
C ARG A 10 -6.12 15.89 2.09
N LYS A 11 -5.88 17.07 1.51
CA LYS A 11 -5.97 17.27 0.05
C LYS A 11 -4.95 16.42 -0.70
N LEU A 12 -3.73 16.23 -0.17
CA LEU A 12 -2.74 15.34 -0.77
C LEU A 12 -3.19 13.87 -0.75
N ILE A 13 -3.76 13.42 0.36
CA ILE A 13 -4.34 12.06 0.47
C ILE A 13 -5.45 11.87 -0.59
N TYR A 14 -6.39 12.81 -0.71
CA TYR A 14 -7.43 12.72 -1.74
C TYR A 14 -6.88 12.76 -3.17
N LYS A 15 -5.79 13.49 -3.41
CA LYS A 15 -5.11 13.45 -4.71
C LYS A 15 -4.53 12.07 -5.01
N MET A 16 -4.03 11.34 -4.01
CA MET A 16 -3.51 9.98 -4.20
C MET A 16 -4.61 8.95 -4.57
N LEU A 17 -5.87 9.22 -4.23
CA LEU A 17 -7.00 8.36 -4.60
C LEU A 17 -7.46 8.53 -6.06
N ARG A 18 -7.00 9.59 -6.72
CA ARG A 18 -7.36 9.89 -8.11
C ARG A 18 -6.81 8.84 -9.07
N ARG A 19 -7.64 8.39 -10.01
CA ARG A 19 -7.25 7.39 -11.02
C ARG A 19 -6.04 7.82 -11.83
N GLU A 20 -5.80 9.11 -12.02
CA GLU A 20 -4.61 9.59 -12.73
C GLU A 20 -3.29 9.30 -11.98
N VAL A 21 -3.34 9.00 -10.68
CA VAL A 21 -2.17 8.65 -9.87
C VAL A 21 -1.86 7.16 -9.93
N TRP A 22 -2.88 6.30 -9.89
CA TRP A 22 -2.71 4.85 -9.76
C TRP A 22 -3.18 4.05 -10.97
N GLY A 23 -3.91 4.65 -11.91
CA GLY A 23 -4.55 3.94 -13.03
C GLY A 23 -3.58 3.32 -14.01
N TYR A 24 -2.32 3.77 -14.03
CA TYR A 24 -1.25 3.10 -14.78
C TYR A 24 -1.05 1.65 -14.32
N TRP A 25 -1.38 1.35 -13.06
CA TRP A 25 -1.23 0.05 -12.45
C TRP A 25 -1.96 -1.06 -13.21
N TYR A 26 -3.15 -0.76 -13.74
CA TYR A 26 -3.90 -1.72 -14.53
C TYR A 26 -3.06 -2.31 -15.66
N MET A 27 -2.28 -1.46 -16.35
CA MET A 27 -1.38 -1.91 -17.41
C MET A 27 -0.13 -2.60 -16.85
N THR A 28 0.52 -2.00 -15.84
CA THR A 28 1.75 -2.54 -15.23
C THR A 28 1.55 -3.92 -14.60
N SER A 29 0.37 -4.17 -14.02
CA SER A 29 0.01 -5.43 -13.34
C SER A 29 0.10 -6.66 -14.26
N GLN A 30 -0.02 -6.46 -15.57
CA GLN A 30 0.07 -7.51 -16.58
C GLN A 30 1.50 -8.07 -16.75
N SER A 31 2.50 -7.43 -16.16
CA SER A 31 3.93 -7.78 -16.27
C SER A 31 4.48 -7.66 -17.70
N GLY A 32 5.76 -8.00 -17.86
CA GLY A 32 6.44 -8.09 -19.14
C GLY A 32 7.68 -8.99 -19.04
N VAL A 33 8.18 -9.46 -20.17
CA VAL A 33 9.29 -10.43 -20.24
C VAL A 33 10.59 -9.97 -19.56
N GLY A 34 10.77 -8.66 -19.38
CA GLY A 34 11.92 -8.12 -18.63
C GLY A 34 11.83 -8.36 -17.11
N ALA A 35 10.61 -8.41 -16.55
CA ALA A 35 10.37 -8.70 -15.13
C ALA A 35 10.00 -10.17 -14.89
N ASP A 36 9.60 -10.89 -15.94
CA ASP A 36 9.23 -12.31 -15.91
C ASP A 36 9.68 -13.00 -17.20
N PRO A 37 10.92 -13.51 -17.27
CA PRO A 37 11.47 -14.10 -18.51
C PRO A 37 10.69 -15.31 -19.04
N ASP A 38 9.95 -16.00 -18.17
CA ASP A 38 9.16 -17.19 -18.53
C ASP A 38 7.75 -16.84 -19.01
N LEU A 39 7.36 -15.56 -18.95
CA LEU A 39 6.03 -15.08 -19.33
C LEU A 39 5.71 -15.40 -20.80
N LYS A 40 4.68 -16.22 -21.04
CA LYS A 40 4.21 -16.60 -22.39
C LYS A 40 3.06 -15.75 -22.88
N GLU A 41 2.27 -15.20 -21.97
CA GLU A 41 1.15 -14.30 -22.21
C GLU A 41 1.08 -13.25 -21.10
N LEU A 42 0.48 -12.09 -21.39
CA LEU A 42 0.27 -11.06 -20.38
C LEU A 42 -0.60 -11.62 -19.23
N ARG A 43 -0.23 -11.29 -17.99
CA ARG A 43 -1.05 -11.67 -16.82
C ARG A 43 -2.41 -10.97 -16.90
N LYS A 44 -3.41 -11.55 -16.25
CA LYS A 44 -4.70 -10.88 -16.10
C LYS A 44 -4.49 -9.55 -15.34
N PRO A 45 -4.93 -8.41 -15.89
CA PRO A 45 -4.81 -7.14 -15.19
C PRO A 45 -5.68 -7.16 -13.93
N TRP A 46 -5.25 -6.44 -12.89
CA TRP A 46 -6.08 -6.14 -11.73
C TRP A 46 -6.04 -4.63 -11.45
N ALA A 47 -7.22 -4.03 -11.33
CA ALA A 47 -7.35 -2.59 -11.15
C ALA A 47 -7.20 -2.12 -9.69
N ASP A 48 -7.12 -3.06 -8.74
CA ASP A 48 -7.05 -2.78 -7.30
C ASP A 48 -5.64 -2.31 -6.88
N PRO A 49 -5.45 -1.02 -6.55
CA PRO A 49 -4.13 -0.46 -6.31
C PRO A 49 -3.81 -0.45 -4.81
N TYR A 50 -2.86 -1.29 -4.38
CA TYR A 50 -2.32 -1.23 -3.03
C TYR A 50 -1.10 -0.30 -2.99
N SER A 51 -1.12 0.70 -2.11
CA SER A 51 0.02 1.62 -1.96
C SER A 51 0.43 1.78 -0.50
N GLY A 52 1.64 1.33 -0.19
CA GLY A 52 2.29 1.59 1.10
C GLY A 52 2.47 3.09 1.39
N HIS A 53 2.68 3.91 0.35
CA HIS A 53 2.76 5.36 0.49
C HIS A 53 1.44 5.97 0.95
N LEU A 54 0.32 5.56 0.34
CA LEU A 54 -0.99 6.03 0.78
C LEU A 54 -1.24 5.65 2.24
N LEU A 55 -0.96 4.39 2.60
CA LEU A 55 -1.11 3.92 3.98
C LEU A 55 -0.25 4.74 4.96
N LEU A 56 0.99 5.09 4.59
CA LEU A 56 1.83 5.98 5.38
C LEU A 56 1.17 7.35 5.56
N MET A 57 0.71 7.97 4.46
CA MET A 57 0.12 9.31 4.51
C MET A 57 -1.11 9.37 5.42
N ILE A 58 -2.02 8.40 5.32
CA ILE A 58 -3.22 8.34 6.17
C ILE A 58 -2.90 8.03 7.63
N SER A 59 -1.95 7.12 7.89
CA SER A 59 -1.58 6.76 9.26
C SER A 59 -0.83 7.89 9.96
N LEU A 60 0.03 8.59 9.23
CA LEU A 60 0.66 9.84 9.68
C LEU A 60 -0.38 10.91 9.97
N PHE A 61 -1.37 11.07 9.09
CA PHE A 61 -2.45 12.04 9.29
C PHE A 61 -3.22 11.77 10.59
N SER A 62 -3.65 10.52 10.80
CA SER A 62 -4.38 10.14 12.02
C SER A 62 -3.54 10.34 13.28
N MET A 63 -2.28 9.91 13.26
CA MET A 63 -1.36 10.11 14.39
C MET A 63 -1.09 11.59 14.68
N LEU A 64 -0.81 12.40 13.66
CA LEU A 64 -0.37 13.80 13.82
C LEU A 64 -1.50 14.73 14.30
N PHE A 65 -2.73 14.47 13.85
CA PHE A 65 -3.89 15.32 14.12
C PHE A 65 -4.92 14.70 15.07
N SER A 66 -4.63 13.50 15.58
CA SER A 66 -5.54 12.71 16.39
C SER A 66 -6.92 12.60 15.74
N ASP A 67 -6.95 12.25 14.44
CA ASP A 67 -8.17 12.26 13.62
C ASP A 67 -8.36 10.92 12.88
N GLY A 68 -9.45 10.23 13.22
CA GLY A 68 -9.84 8.95 12.62
C GLY A 68 -10.72 9.08 11.37
N GLU A 69 -10.69 10.19 10.62
CA GLU A 69 -11.56 10.36 9.45
C GLU A 69 -11.40 9.23 8.41
N PHE A 70 -10.18 8.71 8.26
CA PHE A 70 -9.84 7.60 7.36
C PHE A 70 -10.07 6.21 7.97
N ASP A 71 -10.63 6.12 9.19
CA ASP A 71 -11.06 4.86 9.79
C ASP A 71 -12.54 4.56 9.50
N LYS A 72 -13.28 5.58 9.06
CA LYS A 72 -14.68 5.42 8.65
C LYS A 72 -14.76 4.45 7.47
N SER A 73 -15.85 3.68 7.41
CA SER A 73 -16.13 2.81 6.28
C SER A 73 -16.09 3.60 4.98
N ASP A 74 -15.49 3.00 3.95
CA ASP A 74 -15.42 3.55 2.60
C ASP A 74 -14.80 4.97 2.53
N SER A 75 -13.93 5.31 3.48
CA SER A 75 -13.22 6.60 3.49
C SER A 75 -12.15 6.71 2.40
N LEU A 76 -11.71 5.57 1.86
CA LEU A 76 -10.78 5.46 0.74
C LEU A 76 -11.50 4.70 -0.38
N VAL A 77 -11.83 5.40 -1.46
CA VAL A 77 -12.50 4.79 -2.62
C VAL A 77 -11.68 5.04 -3.87
N PHE A 78 -11.28 3.96 -4.52
CA PHE A 78 -10.62 3.96 -5.82
C PHE A 78 -11.64 3.61 -6.88
N ASN A 79 -11.94 4.56 -7.75
CA ASN A 79 -12.85 4.34 -8.87
C ASN A 79 -12.06 4.04 -10.13
N TRP A 80 -12.27 2.85 -10.68
CA TRP A 80 -11.80 2.45 -11.99
C TRP A 80 -12.90 2.69 -13.01
N ASP A 81 -12.83 3.80 -13.76
CA ASP A 81 -13.86 4.24 -14.70
C ASP A 81 -13.29 4.60 -16.10
N PRO A 82 -12.64 3.66 -16.80
CA PRO A 82 -12.24 3.88 -18.19
C PRO A 82 -13.45 4.09 -19.10
N ILE A 83 -13.40 5.16 -19.91
CA ILE A 83 -14.50 5.56 -20.82
C ILE A 83 -14.45 4.76 -22.12
N PHE A 84 -13.24 4.47 -22.61
CA PHE A 84 -13.04 3.91 -23.96
C PHE A 84 -12.70 2.41 -23.98
N PHE A 85 -12.63 1.75 -22.81
CA PHE A 85 -12.33 0.32 -22.68
C PHE A 85 -12.82 -0.20 -21.31
N GLY A 86 -12.94 -1.52 -21.15
CA GLY A 86 -13.37 -2.15 -19.89
C GLY A 86 -14.83 -2.63 -19.90
N MET A 87 -15.27 -3.20 -18.78
CA MET A 87 -16.60 -3.81 -18.61
C MET A 87 -17.58 -2.92 -17.84
N GLY A 88 -17.26 -1.63 -17.68
CA GLY A 88 -17.96 -0.70 -16.82
C GLY A 88 -17.12 -0.26 -15.62
N PRO A 89 -17.66 0.65 -14.78
CA PRO A 89 -16.94 1.18 -13.64
C PRO A 89 -16.85 0.15 -12.49
N GLU A 90 -15.68 0.09 -11.86
CA GLU A 90 -15.43 -0.70 -10.64
C GLU A 90 -15.01 0.22 -9.49
N SER A 91 -15.36 -0.14 -8.25
CA SER A 91 -14.96 0.62 -7.06
C SER A 91 -14.31 -0.28 -6.02
N PHE A 92 -13.08 0.07 -5.63
CA PHE A 92 -12.35 -0.59 -4.55
C PHE A 92 -12.42 0.28 -3.30
N LYS A 93 -12.91 -0.29 -2.20
CA LYS A 93 -13.25 0.45 -1.00
C LYS A 93 -12.41 -0.02 0.17
N TYR A 94 -11.81 0.94 0.86
CA TYR A 94 -10.98 0.70 2.03
C TYR A 94 -11.24 1.76 3.10
N ASN A 95 -10.77 1.44 4.30
CA ASN A 95 -10.39 2.40 5.32
C ASN A 95 -8.92 2.13 5.67
N ARG A 96 -8.34 2.92 6.58
CA ARG A 96 -6.93 2.76 6.98
C ARG A 96 -6.60 1.35 7.45
N LEU A 97 -7.48 0.73 8.23
CA LEU A 97 -7.23 -0.59 8.82
C LEU A 97 -7.39 -1.72 7.79
N THR A 98 -8.40 -1.65 6.91
CA THR A 98 -8.57 -2.66 5.85
C THR A 98 -7.50 -2.54 4.78
N LEU A 99 -7.02 -1.33 4.46
CA LEU A 99 -5.86 -1.14 3.59
C LEU A 99 -4.58 -1.72 4.21
N GLN A 100 -4.33 -1.46 5.51
CA GLN A 100 -3.21 -2.07 6.22
C GLN A 100 -3.30 -3.59 6.20
N GLN A 101 -4.48 -4.13 6.51
CA GLN A 101 -4.69 -5.57 6.51
C GLN A 101 -4.42 -6.19 5.14
N ALA A 102 -4.92 -5.58 4.06
CA ALA A 102 -4.69 -6.11 2.72
C ALA A 102 -3.20 -6.14 2.33
N ILE A 103 -2.44 -5.11 2.70
CA ILE A 103 -0.98 -5.06 2.50
C ILE A 103 -0.27 -6.14 3.33
N LEU A 104 -0.63 -6.30 4.61
CA LEU A 104 -0.01 -7.31 5.48
C LEU A 104 -0.34 -8.72 5.02
N THR A 105 -1.57 -8.97 4.56
CA THR A 105 -1.97 -10.25 3.96
C THR A 105 -1.11 -10.57 2.73
N GLN A 106 -0.87 -9.61 1.84
CA GLN A 106 0.02 -9.82 0.69
C GLN A 106 1.47 -10.06 1.10
N MET A 107 1.95 -9.33 2.10
CA MET A 107 3.29 -9.52 2.63
C MET A 107 3.45 -10.93 3.21
N GLU A 108 2.46 -11.44 3.95
CA GLU A 108 2.44 -12.79 4.47
C GLU A 108 2.39 -13.84 3.34
N GLN A 109 1.53 -13.66 2.34
CA GLN A 109 1.46 -14.52 1.15
C GLN A 109 2.79 -14.56 0.37
N GLY A 110 3.51 -13.43 0.36
CA GLY A 110 4.86 -13.30 -0.21
C GLY A 110 5.98 -13.86 0.68
N GLY A 111 5.65 -14.57 1.77
CA GLY A 111 6.64 -15.14 2.70
C GLY A 111 7.38 -14.09 3.51
N TRP A 112 6.71 -12.97 3.82
CA TRP A 112 7.22 -11.83 4.58
C TRP A 112 8.38 -11.06 3.92
N MET A 113 8.72 -11.35 2.67
CA MET A 113 9.71 -10.58 1.91
C MET A 113 9.25 -9.15 1.63
N GLY A 114 7.94 -8.91 1.65
CA GLY A 114 7.35 -7.62 1.32
C GLY A 114 6.20 -7.77 0.33
N VAL A 115 5.65 -6.63 -0.06
CA VAL A 115 4.72 -6.52 -1.18
C VAL A 115 5.49 -6.03 -2.41
N CYS A 116 5.16 -6.61 -3.56
CA CYS A 116 5.70 -6.21 -4.84
C CYS A 116 5.24 -4.79 -5.21
N CYS A 117 6.16 -3.90 -5.58
CA CYS A 117 5.80 -2.58 -6.12
C CYS A 117 5.32 -2.73 -7.56
N GLU A 118 5.98 -3.62 -8.30
CA GLU A 118 5.63 -4.07 -9.65
C GLU A 118 5.74 -5.61 -9.71
N PRO A 119 5.12 -6.28 -10.69
CA PRO A 119 5.19 -7.73 -10.80
C PRO A 119 6.62 -8.29 -10.68
N ASN A 120 6.80 -9.23 -9.76
CA ASN A 120 8.08 -9.87 -9.42
C ASN A 120 9.18 -8.95 -8.84
N MET A 121 8.85 -7.71 -8.46
CA MET A 121 9.81 -6.74 -7.94
C MET A 121 9.48 -6.32 -6.51
N VAL A 122 10.25 -6.83 -5.55
CA VAL A 122 10.17 -6.46 -4.14
C VAL A 122 11.34 -5.55 -3.79
N PHE A 123 11.04 -4.31 -3.41
CA PHE A 123 12.05 -3.35 -2.97
C PHE A 123 11.92 -3.07 -1.48
N ILE A 124 13.03 -3.18 -0.75
CA ILE A 124 13.09 -2.85 0.69
C ILE A 124 12.64 -1.39 0.93
N VAL A 125 13.07 -0.47 0.06
CA VAL A 125 12.72 0.96 0.14
C VAL A 125 11.22 1.22 -0.05
N CYS A 126 10.51 0.43 -0.87
CA CYS A 126 9.05 0.54 -0.94
C CYS A 126 8.38 -0.04 0.32
N ASN A 127 8.94 -1.11 0.88
CA ASN A 127 8.33 -1.85 1.98
C ASN A 127 8.52 -1.16 3.35
N GLN A 128 9.41 -0.17 3.45
CA GLN A 128 9.49 0.67 4.65
C GLN A 128 8.19 1.45 4.91
N PHE A 129 7.50 1.90 3.86
CA PHE A 129 6.31 2.74 3.98
C PHE A 129 5.19 2.06 4.76
N PRO A 130 4.73 0.84 4.40
CA PRO A 130 3.70 0.14 5.16
C PRO A 130 4.17 -0.29 6.56
N LEU A 131 5.45 -0.59 6.76
CA LEU A 131 6.00 -0.92 8.09
C LEU A 131 5.95 0.28 9.04
N ILE A 132 6.41 1.45 8.58
CA ILE A 132 6.30 2.71 9.34
C ILE A 132 4.85 3.08 9.57
N ALA A 133 3.99 2.90 8.56
CA ALA A 133 2.57 3.18 8.69
C ALA A 133 1.91 2.29 9.76
N THR A 134 2.26 1.01 9.82
CA THR A 134 1.82 0.09 10.88
C THR A 134 2.24 0.60 12.26
N ARG A 135 3.47 1.13 12.41
CA ARG A 135 3.91 1.78 13.65
C ARG A 135 3.07 3.03 13.98
N TYR A 136 2.71 3.85 13.01
CA TYR A 136 1.85 5.03 13.24
C TYR A 136 0.43 4.61 13.62
N THR A 137 -0.09 3.55 13.02
CA THR A 137 -1.35 2.92 13.42
C THR A 137 -1.29 2.46 14.87
N ASP A 138 -0.20 1.81 15.29
CA ASP A 138 0.02 1.39 16.66
C ASP A 138 -0.01 2.56 17.65
N VAL A 139 0.69 3.64 17.34
CA VAL A 139 0.69 4.86 18.18
C VAL A 139 -0.72 5.47 18.29
N PHE A 140 -1.45 5.54 17.18
CA PHE A 140 -2.78 6.16 17.17
C PHE A 140 -3.85 5.29 17.85
N ASN A 141 -3.78 3.97 17.70
CA ASN A 141 -4.76 3.04 18.27
C ASN A 141 -4.38 2.52 19.66
N GLY A 142 -3.15 2.76 20.14
CA GLY A 142 -2.64 2.17 21.38
C GLY A 142 -2.36 0.67 21.26
N THR A 143 -1.93 0.21 20.09
CA THR A 143 -1.60 -1.20 19.80
C THR A 143 -0.10 -1.39 19.57
N ASN A 144 0.33 -2.62 19.30
CA ASN A 144 1.73 -3.00 19.09
C ASN A 144 1.92 -4.06 17.98
N MET A 145 1.10 -4.01 16.92
CA MET A 145 1.13 -4.97 15.81
C MET A 145 2.50 -5.02 15.11
N ILE A 146 3.23 -3.91 15.03
CA ILE A 146 4.53 -3.87 14.38
C ILE A 146 5.56 -4.78 15.07
N ASP A 147 5.39 -5.05 16.37
CA ASP A 147 6.30 -5.90 17.14
C ASP A 147 6.23 -7.35 16.65
N ASP A 148 5.11 -7.77 16.07
CA ASP A 148 4.95 -9.08 15.43
C ASP A 148 5.34 -9.07 13.95
N VAL A 149 5.08 -7.98 13.23
CA VAL A 149 5.31 -7.87 11.77
C VAL A 149 6.80 -7.69 11.46
N LEU A 150 7.49 -6.79 12.17
CA LEU A 150 8.87 -6.41 11.84
C LEU A 150 9.87 -7.57 12.00
N PRO A 151 9.79 -8.44 13.03
CA PRO A 151 10.67 -9.60 13.12
C PRO A 151 10.49 -10.58 11.96
N LYS A 152 9.24 -10.83 11.53
CA LYS A 152 8.97 -11.73 10.39
C LYS A 152 9.57 -11.19 9.10
N TYR A 153 9.41 -9.88 8.85
CA TYR A 153 10.00 -9.22 7.70
C TYR A 153 11.53 -9.31 7.72
N LYS A 154 12.17 -8.94 8.84
CA LYS A 154 13.64 -9.02 8.98
C LYS A 154 14.17 -10.44 8.80
N ALA A 155 13.52 -11.43 9.40
CA ALA A 155 13.91 -12.84 9.29
C ALA A 155 13.84 -13.35 7.83
N ALA A 156 12.85 -12.90 7.05
CA ALA A 156 12.73 -13.27 5.65
C ALA A 156 13.92 -12.77 4.81
N TRP A 157 14.34 -11.51 5.00
CA TRP A 157 15.51 -10.93 4.32
C TRP A 157 16.84 -11.50 4.82
N ASP A 158 16.96 -11.76 6.12
CA ASP A 158 18.15 -12.37 6.72
C ASP A 158 18.39 -13.78 6.17
N LYS A 159 17.34 -14.59 6.03
CA LYS A 159 17.40 -15.92 5.39
C LYS A 159 17.93 -15.87 3.94
N ARG A 160 17.84 -14.72 3.27
CA ARG A 160 18.36 -14.49 1.91
C ARG A 160 19.76 -13.88 1.91
N GLY A 161 20.37 -13.64 3.06
CA GLY A 161 21.68 -12.99 3.17
C GLY A 161 21.68 -11.52 2.72
N MET A 162 20.52 -10.86 2.80
CA MET A 162 20.32 -9.47 2.32
C MET A 162 20.28 -8.43 3.46
N MET A 163 20.71 -8.82 4.66
CA MET A 163 20.84 -7.94 5.82
C MET A 163 22.34 -7.70 6.09
N ALA A 164 22.71 -6.43 6.31
CA ALA A 164 24.04 -6.08 6.80
C ALA A 164 24.08 -6.16 8.34
N GLU A 165 25.25 -6.38 8.90
CA GLU A 165 25.49 -6.16 10.33
C GLU A 165 25.33 -4.66 10.62
N ASN A 166 24.57 -4.33 11.68
CA ASN A 166 24.30 -2.95 12.09
C ASN A 166 25.40 -2.39 12.99
#